data_AF-A0A2W1MIP4-F1
#
_entry.id   AF-A0A2W1MIP4-F1
#
_cell.length_a   1.000
_cell.length_b   1.000
_cell.length_c   1.000
_cell.angle_alpha   90.00
_cell.angle_beta   90.00
_cell.angle_gamma   90.00
#
_symmetry.space_group_name_H-M   'P 1'
#
loop_
_entity.id
_entity.type
_entity.pdbx_description
1 polymer ?
#
loop_
_entity_poly.entity_id
_entity_poly.type
_entity_poly.pdbx_seq_one_letter_code
_entity_poly.pdbx_strand_id
1 'polypeptide(L)'
;MLNLEKIIGRGTWRYVGQRVQGLQIQAIPIAGKSIELIAKKLGGTAYQIGRIHTENAFVVKKGVLSLLYVRPDYRGYRRTAGLVFAPCSWKVDYDHALSRNLAGQLGYAYVLMLRVVPRINRSHGHLERNLKESEDVPDICFADERIRGKWIGRSASRLLTPPGAFSANQTTPYGLTLRQAGQWGFAMGVEDDDRDIPGLKPITDLGPRT
;
A
#
# COMPACT_ATOMS: atom_id res chain seq x y z
N MET A 1 -18.92 1.51 -39.14
CA MET A 1 -18.29 0.88 -37.95
C MET A 1 -18.83 1.58 -36.72
N LEU A 2 -19.58 0.88 -35.87
CA LEU A 2 -19.91 1.39 -34.53
C LEU A 2 -18.67 1.24 -33.66
N ASN A 3 -18.10 2.36 -33.20
CA ASN A 3 -17.01 2.32 -32.22
C ASN A 3 -17.62 1.86 -30.89
N LEU A 4 -17.36 0.61 -30.50
CA LEU A 4 -17.87 -0.02 -29.28
C LEU A 4 -16.99 0.27 -28.05
N GLU A 5 -16.11 1.27 -28.14
CA GLU A 5 -15.29 1.69 -27.00
C GLU A 5 -16.18 2.10 -25.83
N LYS A 6 -16.17 1.25 -24.80
CA LYS A 6 -16.88 1.51 -23.56
C LYS A 6 -16.19 2.68 -22.85
N ILE A 7 -16.82 3.85 -22.89
CA ILE A 7 -16.39 5.02 -22.12
C ILE A 7 -16.50 4.67 -20.64
N ILE A 8 -15.35 4.63 -19.95
CA ILE A 8 -15.28 4.46 -18.51
C ILE A 8 -15.14 5.86 -17.92
N GLY A 9 -16.16 6.31 -17.19
CA GLY A 9 -16.19 7.65 -16.62
C GLY A 9 -15.36 7.78 -15.34
N ARG A 10 -14.84 8.99 -15.13
CA ARG A 10 -14.26 9.47 -13.85
C ARG A 10 -15.20 9.21 -12.67
N GLY A 11 -14.65 9.12 -11.47
CA GLY A 11 -15.36 8.84 -10.23
C GLY A 11 -15.74 7.36 -10.06
N THR A 12 -15.22 6.48 -10.91
CA THR A 12 -15.49 5.04 -10.85
C THR A 12 -14.24 4.23 -10.56
N TRP A 13 -14.38 3.12 -9.84
CA TRP A 13 -13.28 2.17 -9.64
C TRP A 13 -12.65 1.73 -10.97
N ARG A 14 -13.47 1.54 -12.00
CA ARG A 14 -12.95 1.08 -13.30
C ARG A 14 -12.02 2.12 -13.95
N TYR A 15 -12.27 3.41 -13.75
CA TYR A 15 -11.43 4.48 -14.27
C TYR A 15 -10.06 4.49 -13.59
N VAL A 16 -10.04 4.47 -12.25
CA VAL A 16 -8.80 4.29 -11.47
C VAL A 16 -8.07 3.01 -11.90
N GLY A 17 -8.83 1.93 -12.16
CA GLY A 17 -8.31 0.66 -12.64
C GLY A 17 -7.57 0.72 -13.97
N GLN A 18 -7.97 1.60 -14.89
CA GLN A 18 -7.25 1.83 -16.14
C GLN A 18 -5.89 2.48 -15.89
N ARG A 19 -5.82 3.42 -14.92
CA ARG A 19 -4.57 4.13 -14.59
C ARG A 19 -3.49 3.22 -14.01
N VAL A 20 -3.91 2.16 -13.32
CA VAL A 20 -3.00 1.18 -12.71
C VAL A 20 -2.90 -0.12 -13.51
N GLN A 21 -3.45 -0.13 -14.73
CA GLN A 21 -3.40 -1.29 -15.60
C GLN A 21 -1.94 -1.61 -15.96
N GLY A 22 -1.56 -2.89 -15.83
CA GLY A 22 -0.18 -3.34 -16.05
C GLY A 22 0.74 -3.22 -14.82
N LEU A 23 0.31 -2.55 -13.76
CA LEU A 23 1.03 -2.58 -12.48
C LEU A 23 0.74 -3.89 -11.74
N GLN A 24 1.81 -4.52 -11.25
CA GLN A 24 1.74 -5.77 -10.51
C GLN A 24 1.61 -5.49 -9.02
N ILE A 25 0.41 -5.69 -8.47
CA ILE A 25 0.09 -5.53 -7.05
C ILE A 25 1.03 -6.36 -6.15
N GLN A 26 1.43 -7.55 -6.60
CA GLN A 26 2.35 -8.46 -5.91
C GLN A 26 3.80 -7.96 -5.87
N ALA A 27 4.15 -7.00 -6.73
CA ALA A 27 5.48 -6.40 -6.75
C ALA A 27 5.60 -5.17 -5.82
N ILE A 28 4.53 -4.80 -5.11
CA ILE A 28 4.53 -3.68 -4.16
C ILE A 28 5.00 -4.17 -2.78
N PRO A 29 6.16 -3.70 -2.29
CA PRO A 29 6.59 -3.95 -0.92
C PRO A 29 5.57 -3.38 0.07
N ILE A 30 5.14 -4.19 1.03
CA ILE A 30 4.24 -3.75 2.10
C ILE A 30 4.96 -3.39 3.38
N ALA A 31 6.19 -3.87 3.54
CA ALA A 31 7.08 -3.49 4.62
C ALA A 31 8.55 -3.72 4.21
N GLY A 32 9.46 -3.08 4.93
CA GLY A 32 10.90 -3.24 4.69
C GLY A 32 11.77 -2.70 5.82
N LYS A 33 13.01 -3.15 5.86
CA LYS A 33 14.00 -2.74 6.86
C LYS A 33 14.67 -1.39 6.57
N SER A 34 14.64 -0.91 5.32
CA SER A 34 15.18 0.40 4.96
C SER A 34 14.47 1.07 3.79
N ILE A 35 14.57 2.39 3.72
CA ILE A 35 14.06 3.23 2.62
C ILE A 35 14.67 2.78 1.28
N GLU A 36 15.98 2.50 1.29
CA GLU A 36 16.74 2.16 0.09
C GLU A 36 16.31 0.83 -0.52
N LEU A 37 16.14 -0.20 0.31
CA LEU A 37 15.69 -1.50 -0.15
C LEU A 37 14.28 -1.42 -0.75
N ILE A 38 13.38 -0.65 -0.12
CA ILE A 38 12.02 -0.43 -0.62
C ILE A 38 12.05 0.28 -1.97
N ALA A 39 12.78 1.40 -2.07
CA ALA A 39 12.88 2.19 -3.31
C ALA A 39 13.52 1.38 -4.46
N LYS A 40 14.63 0.69 -4.17
CA LYS A 40 15.32 -0.20 -5.14
C LYS A 40 14.41 -1.32 -5.61
N LYS A 41 13.70 -1.99 -4.69
CA LYS A 41 12.80 -3.09 -5.05
C LYS A 41 11.60 -2.64 -5.88
N LEU A 42 11.08 -1.45 -5.58
CA LEU A 42 10.05 -0.83 -6.40
C LEU A 42 10.59 -0.37 -7.77
N GLY A 43 11.87 -0.02 -7.87
CA GLY A 43 12.39 0.72 -9.02
C GLY A 43 11.79 2.13 -9.09
N GLY A 44 11.67 2.78 -7.93
CA GLY A 44 11.10 4.12 -7.79
C GLY A 44 12.04 5.08 -7.06
N THR A 45 11.64 6.34 -6.96
CA THR A 45 12.43 7.37 -6.28
C THR A 45 11.81 7.68 -4.93
N ALA A 46 12.62 7.71 -3.87
CA ALA A 46 12.18 8.05 -2.52
C ALA A 46 12.24 9.56 -2.27
N TYR A 47 11.26 10.07 -1.53
CA TYR A 47 11.09 11.49 -1.22
C TYR A 47 10.77 11.72 0.25
N GLN A 48 11.37 12.75 0.83
CA GLN A 48 10.96 13.34 2.08
C GLN A 48 9.66 14.15 1.89
N ILE A 49 8.79 14.14 2.90
CA ILE A 49 7.49 14.85 2.88
C ILE A 49 7.59 16.15 3.68
N GLY A 50 7.84 17.28 3.00
CA GLY A 50 7.92 18.59 3.65
C GLY A 50 8.95 18.62 4.78
N ARG A 51 8.49 18.83 6.02
CA ARG A 51 9.34 18.85 7.23
C ARG A 51 9.33 17.54 8.02
N ILE A 52 8.65 16.51 7.52
CA ILE A 52 8.59 15.21 8.21
C ILE A 52 9.94 14.53 8.06
N HIS A 53 10.51 14.06 9.17
CA HIS A 53 11.77 13.32 9.16
C HIS A 53 11.56 11.97 8.44
N THR A 54 12.50 11.62 7.57
CA THR A 54 12.44 10.40 6.73
C THR A 54 12.41 9.11 7.54
N GLU A 55 12.98 9.12 8.75
CA GLU A 55 12.87 8.01 9.72
C GLU A 55 11.44 7.71 10.18
N ASN A 56 10.53 8.69 10.07
CA ASN A 56 9.14 8.54 10.49
C ASN A 56 8.24 8.22 9.30
N ALA A 57 8.47 8.90 8.17
CA ALA A 57 7.71 8.66 6.95
C ALA A 57 8.42 9.16 5.70
N PHE A 58 8.18 8.50 4.58
CA PHE A 58 8.65 8.89 3.25
C PHE A 58 7.67 8.41 2.18
N VAL A 59 7.78 8.98 0.97
CA VAL A 59 7.02 8.53 -0.20
C VAL A 59 7.96 7.92 -1.22
N VAL A 60 7.58 6.81 -1.84
CA VAL A 60 8.22 6.31 -3.06
C VAL A 60 7.29 6.57 -4.24
N LYS A 61 7.78 7.29 -5.26
CA LYS A 61 7.07 7.48 -6.52
C LYS A 61 7.51 6.46 -7.56
N LYS A 62 6.53 5.85 -8.24
CA LYS A 62 6.73 4.95 -9.40
C LYS A 62 5.55 5.08 -10.36
N GLY A 63 5.77 5.70 -11.51
CA GLY A 63 4.67 6.00 -12.44
C GLY A 63 3.57 6.80 -11.74
N VAL A 64 2.33 6.32 -11.82
CA VAL A 64 1.15 6.93 -11.17
C VAL A 64 1.07 6.67 -9.66
N LEU A 65 1.94 5.83 -9.09
CA LEU A 65 1.90 5.49 -7.67
C LEU A 65 2.71 6.48 -6.83
N SER A 66 2.11 6.92 -5.72
CA SER A 66 2.78 7.64 -4.63
C SER A 66 2.60 6.87 -3.33
N LEU A 67 3.52 5.95 -3.06
CA LEU A 67 3.42 4.99 -1.97
C LEU A 67 3.98 5.59 -0.68
N LEU A 68 3.11 5.83 0.31
CA LEU A 68 3.50 6.33 1.62
C LEU A 68 3.95 5.18 2.52
N TYR A 69 5.18 5.23 3.01
CA TYR A 69 5.70 4.34 4.02
C TYR A 69 5.92 5.09 5.33
N VAL A 70 5.61 4.45 6.45
CA VAL A 70 5.75 5.01 7.79
C VAL A 70 6.41 4.03 8.75
N ARG A 71 7.05 4.55 9.80
CA ARG A 71 7.51 3.72 10.91
C ARG A 71 6.29 3.13 11.66
N PRO A 72 6.27 1.83 12.04
CA PRO A 72 5.09 1.19 12.62
C PRO A 72 4.50 1.89 13.86
N ASP A 73 5.33 2.56 14.65
CA ASP A 73 4.95 3.23 15.90
C ASP A 73 4.73 4.75 15.74
N TYR A 74 4.89 5.30 14.53
CA TYR A 74 4.79 6.73 14.27
C TYR A 74 3.35 7.23 14.43
N ARG A 75 3.06 7.88 15.57
CA ARG A 75 1.71 8.37 15.92
C ARG A 75 1.16 9.42 14.95
N GLY A 76 2.02 10.11 14.19
CA GLY A 76 1.64 11.15 13.22
C GLY A 76 1.22 10.61 11.85
N TYR A 77 1.10 9.30 11.66
CA TYR A 77 0.84 8.69 10.36
C TYR A 77 -0.46 9.19 9.70
N ARG A 78 -1.54 9.42 10.48
CA ARG A 78 -2.83 9.89 9.91
C ARG A 78 -2.72 11.28 9.30
N ARG A 79 -2.02 12.18 10.00
CA ARG A 79 -1.76 13.55 9.50
C ARG A 79 -0.92 13.49 8.23
N THR A 80 0.10 12.65 8.24
CA THR A 80 1.01 12.44 7.09
C THR A 80 0.27 11.87 5.88
N ALA A 81 -0.61 10.89 6.12
CA ALA A 81 -1.47 10.30 5.10
C ALA A 81 -2.40 11.36 4.47
N GLY A 82 -2.95 12.30 5.24
CA GLY A 82 -3.73 13.42 4.70
C GLY A 82 -2.96 14.41 3.83
N LEU A 83 -1.63 14.46 3.94
CA LEU A 83 -0.77 15.27 3.06
C LEU A 83 -0.50 14.56 1.73
N VAL A 84 -0.36 13.23 1.77
CA VAL A 84 0.01 12.40 0.61
C VAL A 84 -1.22 11.99 -0.20
N PHE A 85 -2.24 11.47 0.47
CA PHE A 85 -3.47 11.02 -0.17
C PHE A 85 -4.35 12.21 -0.52
N ALA A 86 -4.87 12.21 -1.74
CA ALA A 86 -5.91 13.14 -2.17
C ALA A 86 -7.13 13.05 -1.24
N PRO A 87 -7.78 14.20 -0.92
CA PRO A 87 -9.13 14.18 -0.39
C PRO A 87 -10.04 13.38 -1.31
N CYS A 88 -10.85 12.49 -0.76
CA CYS A 88 -11.84 11.75 -1.52
C CYS A 88 -13.23 11.92 -0.89
N SER A 89 -14.25 11.78 -1.72
CA SER A 89 -15.66 11.82 -1.28
C SER A 89 -16.06 10.58 -0.48
N TRP A 90 -15.28 9.49 -0.54
CA TRP A 90 -15.56 8.28 0.21
C TRP A 90 -15.00 8.35 1.63
N LYS A 91 -15.76 7.81 2.60
CA LYS A 91 -15.28 7.63 3.96
C LYS A 91 -14.21 6.54 3.99
N VAL A 92 -13.01 6.90 4.41
CA VAL A 92 -11.83 6.01 4.43
C VAL A 92 -11.11 6.09 5.77
N ASP A 93 -10.51 4.98 6.18
CA ASP A 93 -9.51 4.94 7.23
C ASP A 93 -8.13 4.89 6.58
N TYR A 94 -7.14 5.49 7.24
CA TYR A 94 -5.73 5.25 6.93
C TYR A 94 -5.20 4.21 7.88
N ASP A 95 -4.63 3.14 7.34
CA ASP A 95 -4.12 2.03 8.14
C ASP A 95 -2.89 1.40 7.52
N HIS A 96 -2.12 0.71 8.35
CA HIS A 96 -0.92 0.02 7.91
C HIS A 96 -1.29 -1.24 7.11
N ALA A 97 -0.46 -1.58 6.11
CA ALA A 97 -0.59 -2.81 5.36
C ALA A 97 -0.25 -4.05 6.21
N LEU A 98 0.66 -3.91 7.17
CA LEU A 98 0.90 -4.87 8.25
C LEU A 98 0.57 -4.21 9.58
N SER A 99 -0.05 -4.95 10.50
CA SER A 99 -0.31 -4.42 11.83
C SER A 99 0.99 -3.99 12.51
N ARG A 100 0.93 -2.93 13.33
CA ARG A 100 2.08 -2.41 14.06
C ARG A 100 2.82 -3.51 14.85
N ASN A 101 2.06 -4.38 15.51
CA ASN A 101 2.63 -5.44 16.34
C ASN A 101 3.38 -6.46 15.49
N LEU A 102 2.77 -6.93 14.40
CA LEU A 102 3.40 -7.89 13.50
C LEU A 102 4.64 -7.30 12.82
N ALA A 103 4.55 -6.04 12.35
CA ALA A 103 5.71 -5.36 11.75
C ALA A 103 6.87 -5.22 12.74
N GLY A 104 6.57 -4.90 14.01
CA GLY A 104 7.57 -4.83 15.08
C GLY A 104 8.20 -6.18 15.41
N GLN A 105 7.39 -7.25 15.49
CA GLN A 105 7.88 -8.62 15.71
C GLN A 105 8.80 -9.08 14.57
N LEU A 106 8.44 -8.75 13.33
CA LEU A 106 9.23 -9.07 12.13
C LEU A 106 10.41 -8.10 11.90
N GLY A 107 10.64 -7.12 12.80
CA GLY A 107 11.77 -6.20 12.69
C GLY A 107 11.73 -5.26 11.47
N TYR A 108 10.56 -5.01 10.89
CA TYR A 108 10.44 -4.06 9.78
C TYR A 108 10.44 -2.62 10.30
N ALA A 109 11.34 -1.80 9.74
CA ALA A 109 11.44 -0.39 10.08
C ALA A 109 10.31 0.46 9.48
N TYR A 110 9.77 0.04 8.32
CA TYR A 110 8.75 0.78 7.60
C TYR A 110 7.66 -0.11 7.06
N VAL A 111 6.42 0.39 7.09
CA VAL A 111 5.22 -0.29 6.58
C VAL A 111 4.46 0.66 5.67
N LEU A 112 3.91 0.10 4.60
CA LEU A 112 3.08 0.80 3.62
C LEU A 112 1.77 1.25 4.27
N MET A 113 1.40 2.50 4.04
CA MET A 113 0.10 3.05 4.41
C MET A 113 -0.92 2.81 3.31
N LEU A 114 -2.12 2.44 3.72
CA LEU A 114 -3.25 2.17 2.86
C LEU A 114 -4.40 3.11 3.17
N ARG A 115 -5.18 3.39 2.14
CA ARG A 115 -6.52 3.92 2.26
C ARG A 115 -7.52 2.78 2.19
N VAL A 116 -8.28 2.55 3.27
CA VAL A 116 -9.18 1.40 3.36
C VAL A 116 -10.59 1.80 3.73
N VAL A 117 -11.58 1.09 3.17
CA VAL A 117 -12.98 1.29 3.53
C VAL A 117 -13.19 0.81 4.97
N PRO A 118 -13.78 1.60 5.88
CA PRO A 118 -13.84 1.25 7.31
C PRO A 118 -14.49 -0.10 7.61
N ARG A 119 -15.53 -0.48 6.84
CA ARG A 119 -16.17 -1.80 6.99
C ARG A 119 -15.21 -2.95 6.66
N ILE A 120 -14.41 -2.79 5.60
CA ILE A 120 -13.40 -3.79 5.21
C ILE A 120 -12.31 -3.83 6.27
N ASN A 121 -11.84 -2.67 6.71
CA ASN A 121 -10.81 -2.56 7.74
C ASN A 121 -11.19 -3.32 9.02
N ARG A 122 -12.40 -3.07 9.55
CA ARG A 122 -12.93 -3.78 10.73
C ARG A 122 -13.02 -5.29 10.54
N SER A 123 -13.37 -5.76 9.34
CA SER A 123 -13.47 -7.20 9.06
C SER A 123 -12.12 -7.91 9.13
N HIS A 124 -11.03 -7.23 8.77
CA HIS A 124 -9.68 -7.81 8.74
C HIS A 124 -8.95 -7.72 10.08
N GLY A 125 -9.28 -6.75 10.94
CA GLY A 125 -8.60 -6.55 12.22
C GLY A 125 -8.74 -7.70 13.25
N HIS A 126 -9.64 -8.67 13.03
CA HIS A 126 -9.68 -9.91 13.82
C HIS A 126 -8.67 -10.95 13.31
N LEU A 127 -8.51 -11.06 11.99
CA LEU A 127 -7.55 -12.00 11.36
C LEU A 127 -6.11 -11.61 11.66
N GLU A 128 -5.80 -10.31 11.68
CA GLU A 128 -4.45 -9.80 11.90
C GLU A 128 -3.90 -10.07 13.32
N ARG A 129 -4.75 -10.40 14.31
CA ARG A 129 -4.33 -10.69 15.69
C ARG A 129 -3.75 -12.08 15.90
N ASN A 130 -4.06 -13.03 15.02
CA ASN A 130 -3.72 -14.45 15.19
C ASN A 130 -2.56 -14.88 14.28
N LEU A 131 -1.78 -13.93 13.77
CA LEU A 131 -0.70 -14.20 12.84
C LEU A 131 0.51 -14.76 13.60
N LYS A 132 0.83 -16.03 13.35
CA LYS A 132 2.08 -16.65 13.80
C LYS A 132 3.23 -16.28 12.86
N GLU A 133 4.42 -16.19 13.44
CA GLU A 133 5.68 -15.82 12.80
C GLU A 133 6.12 -16.86 11.74
N SER A 134 6.87 -16.38 10.76
CA SER A 134 7.67 -17.18 9.83
C SER A 134 9.10 -17.26 10.39
N GLU A 135 9.75 -18.42 10.32
CA GLU A 135 11.12 -18.61 10.81
C GLU A 135 12.16 -17.82 10.00
N ASP A 136 11.86 -17.53 8.73
CA ASP A 136 12.68 -16.69 7.85
C ASP A 136 11.96 -15.36 7.56
N VAL A 137 12.59 -14.25 7.94
CA VAL A 137 12.04 -12.89 7.79
C VAL A 137 12.88 -12.10 6.78
N PRO A 138 12.38 -11.93 5.54
CA PRO A 138 13.11 -11.24 4.49
C PRO A 138 13.28 -9.75 4.83
N ASP A 139 14.22 -9.07 4.17
CA ASP A 139 14.40 -7.63 4.36
C ASP A 139 13.26 -6.79 3.78
N ILE A 140 12.48 -7.38 2.86
CA ILE A 140 11.31 -6.79 2.21
C ILE A 140 10.15 -7.80 2.27
N CYS A 141 8.98 -7.30 2.67
CA CYS A 141 7.75 -8.08 2.76
C CYS A 141 6.78 -7.74 1.62
N PHE A 142 6.06 -8.75 1.11
CA PHE A 142 5.01 -8.60 0.10
C PHE A 142 3.63 -8.99 0.63
N ALA A 143 2.59 -8.54 -0.06
CA ALA A 143 1.20 -8.86 0.29
C ALA A 143 0.87 -10.33 0.02
N ASP A 144 0.42 -11.02 1.05
CA ASP A 144 -0.25 -12.31 0.93
C ASP A 144 -1.75 -12.15 0.57
N GLU A 145 -2.47 -13.28 0.47
CA GLU A 145 -3.92 -13.33 0.22
C GLU A 145 -4.76 -12.45 1.17
N ARG A 146 -4.39 -12.36 2.45
CA ARG A 146 -5.15 -11.62 3.48
C ARG A 146 -5.03 -10.13 3.24
N ILE A 147 -3.79 -9.65 3.14
CA ILE A 147 -3.48 -8.24 2.92
C ILE A 147 -4.04 -7.79 1.57
N ARG A 148 -3.90 -8.61 0.53
CA ARG A 148 -4.49 -8.36 -0.79
C ARG A 148 -6.02 -8.23 -0.72
N GLY A 149 -6.68 -9.09 0.06
CA GLY A 149 -8.13 -9.03 0.28
C GLY A 149 -8.59 -7.66 0.78
N LYS A 150 -7.86 -7.07 1.72
CA LYS A 150 -8.09 -5.71 2.24
C LYS A 150 -8.00 -4.66 1.12
N TRP A 151 -7.00 -4.78 0.24
CA TRP A 151 -6.74 -3.82 -0.84
C TRP A 151 -7.82 -3.83 -1.93
N ILE A 152 -8.31 -5.02 -2.30
CA ILE A 152 -9.37 -5.15 -3.30
C ILE A 152 -10.79 -5.01 -2.69
N GLY A 153 -10.90 -4.57 -1.44
CA GLY A 153 -12.18 -4.36 -0.76
C GLY A 153 -12.98 -5.65 -0.50
N ARG A 154 -12.30 -6.79 -0.38
CA ARG A 154 -12.92 -8.08 -0.05
C ARG A 154 -12.97 -8.25 1.46
N SER A 155 -14.16 -8.55 2.00
CA SER A 155 -14.33 -8.90 3.42
C SER A 155 -13.49 -10.12 3.78
N ALA A 156 -12.91 -10.12 4.98
CA ALA A 156 -12.15 -11.23 5.56
C ALA A 156 -12.89 -12.58 5.46
N SER A 157 -14.20 -12.59 5.74
CA SER A 157 -15.06 -13.78 5.68
C SER A 157 -15.20 -14.43 4.30
N ARG A 158 -14.78 -13.72 3.25
CA ARG A 158 -14.83 -14.22 1.87
C ARG A 158 -13.49 -14.78 1.39
N LEU A 159 -12.44 -14.79 2.22
CA LEU A 159 -11.18 -15.43 1.83
C LEU A 159 -11.42 -16.94 1.70
N LEU A 160 -10.96 -17.54 0.58
CA LEU A 160 -11.30 -18.91 0.15
C LEU A 160 -10.67 -20.00 1.02
N THR A 161 -9.78 -19.64 1.94
CA THR A 161 -9.06 -20.58 2.80
C THR A 161 -8.87 -19.91 4.16
N PRO A 162 -9.10 -20.60 5.29
CA PRO A 162 -8.66 -20.08 6.58
C PRO A 162 -7.15 -19.80 6.46
N PRO A 163 -6.71 -18.55 6.68
CA PRO A 163 -5.33 -18.23 6.39
C PRO A 163 -4.42 -18.98 7.37
N GLY A 164 -3.44 -19.72 6.84
CA GLY A 164 -2.35 -20.29 7.63
C GLY A 164 -1.49 -19.19 8.28
N ALA A 165 -0.26 -19.50 8.71
CA ALA A 165 0.66 -18.50 9.23
C ALA A 165 0.92 -17.35 8.23
N PHE A 166 1.35 -16.18 8.71
CA PHE A 166 1.80 -15.11 7.82
C PHE A 166 3.08 -15.53 7.09
N SER A 167 3.11 -15.37 5.77
CA SER A 167 4.31 -15.64 4.97
C SER A 167 4.76 -14.37 4.29
N ALA A 168 5.91 -13.85 4.73
CA ALA A 168 6.52 -12.67 4.14
C ALA A 168 7.07 -12.92 2.71
N ASN A 169 7.21 -14.19 2.33
CA ASN A 169 7.76 -14.65 1.05
C ASN A 169 6.68 -14.97 0.00
N GLN A 170 5.39 -14.88 0.34
CA GLN A 170 4.33 -15.25 -0.59
C GLN A 170 4.11 -14.17 -1.65
N THR A 171 4.16 -14.58 -2.93
CA THR A 171 3.66 -13.78 -4.06
C THR A 171 2.42 -14.48 -4.61
N THR A 172 1.35 -13.73 -4.86
CA THR A 172 0.13 -14.31 -5.42
C THR A 172 -0.02 -13.94 -6.90
N PRO A 173 -0.25 -14.91 -7.80
CA PRO A 173 -0.50 -14.63 -9.21
C PRO A 173 -1.98 -14.30 -9.50
N TYR A 174 -2.27 -13.95 -10.76
CA TYR A 174 -3.58 -13.72 -11.43
C TYR A 174 -3.99 -12.26 -11.69
N GLY A 175 -4.70 -12.09 -12.82
CA GLY A 175 -5.17 -10.81 -13.34
C GLY A 175 -6.37 -10.27 -12.56
N LEU A 176 -6.31 -9.00 -12.18
CA LEU A 176 -7.43 -8.29 -11.56
C LEU A 176 -8.41 -7.80 -12.62
N THR A 177 -9.71 -7.89 -12.35
CA THR A 177 -10.69 -7.12 -13.14
C THR A 177 -10.39 -5.62 -13.02
N LEU A 178 -10.76 -4.80 -14.00
CA LEU A 178 -10.56 -3.34 -13.92
C LEU A 178 -11.15 -2.72 -12.65
N ARG A 179 -12.26 -3.26 -12.14
CA ARG A 179 -12.83 -2.79 -10.87
C ARG A 179 -11.93 -3.11 -9.68
N GLN A 180 -11.41 -4.34 -9.59
CA GLN A 180 -10.46 -4.73 -8.54
C GLN A 180 -9.15 -3.97 -8.68
N ALA A 181 -8.70 -3.72 -9.91
CA ALA A 181 -7.56 -2.87 -10.22
C ALA A 181 -7.76 -1.47 -9.61
N GLY A 182 -8.94 -0.89 -9.81
CA GLY A 182 -9.30 0.39 -9.20
C GLY A 182 -9.30 0.40 -7.68
N GLN A 183 -9.81 -0.67 -7.06
CA GLN A 183 -9.88 -0.76 -5.61
C GLN A 183 -8.49 -0.77 -4.98
N TRP A 184 -7.54 -1.54 -5.52
CA TRP A 184 -6.17 -1.51 -4.98
C TRP A 184 -5.44 -0.23 -5.35
N GLY A 185 -5.63 0.31 -6.57
CA GLY A 185 -5.03 1.59 -6.97
C GLY A 185 -5.44 2.71 -6.02
N PHE A 186 -6.73 2.76 -5.68
CA PHE A 186 -7.24 3.70 -4.69
C PHE A 186 -6.71 3.45 -3.27
N ALA A 187 -6.55 2.18 -2.87
CA ALA A 187 -5.92 1.86 -1.60
C ALA A 187 -4.49 2.40 -1.51
N MET A 188 -3.80 2.51 -2.65
CA MET A 188 -2.47 3.14 -2.79
C MET A 188 -2.51 4.65 -3.02
N GLY A 189 -3.71 5.25 -3.05
CA GLY A 189 -3.89 6.69 -3.21
C GLY A 189 -4.03 7.20 -4.63
N VAL A 190 -4.18 6.32 -5.62
CA VAL A 190 -4.47 6.72 -7.01
C VAL A 190 -5.93 7.20 -7.13
N GLU A 191 -6.13 8.35 -7.75
CA GLU A 191 -7.44 8.96 -8.01
C GLU A 191 -7.74 8.99 -9.51
N ASP A 192 -8.69 9.83 -9.93
CA ASP A 192 -8.90 10.11 -11.35
C ASP A 192 -7.74 10.91 -11.96
N ASP A 193 -7.12 11.80 -11.17
CA ASP A 193 -6.06 12.70 -11.62
C ASP A 193 -4.75 12.47 -10.88
N ASP A 194 -3.66 12.87 -11.54
CA ASP A 194 -2.39 13.04 -10.86
C ASP A 194 -2.45 14.26 -9.94
N ARG A 195 -1.90 14.09 -8.74
CA ARG A 195 -1.80 15.15 -7.75
C ARG A 195 -0.35 15.31 -7.35
N ASP A 196 0.09 16.57 -7.38
CA ASP A 196 1.34 16.93 -6.74
C ASP A 196 1.20 16.93 -5.23
N ILE A 197 2.14 16.24 -4.58
CA ILE A 197 2.30 16.24 -3.13
C ILE A 197 3.23 17.41 -2.81
N PRO A 198 2.75 18.49 -2.15
CA PRO A 198 3.55 19.68 -1.93
C PRO A 198 4.77 19.38 -1.04
N GLY A 199 5.91 19.98 -1.38
CA GLY A 199 7.12 19.93 -0.54
C GLY A 199 7.84 18.59 -0.55
N LEU A 200 7.64 17.74 -1.56
CA LEU A 200 8.48 16.57 -1.75
C LEU A 200 9.91 16.96 -2.11
N LYS A 201 10.88 16.36 -1.40
CA LYS A 201 12.31 16.52 -1.69
C LYS A 201 12.94 15.15 -1.94
N PRO A 202 13.64 14.91 -3.07
CA PRO A 202 14.31 13.64 -3.32
C PRO A 202 15.25 13.29 -2.16
N ILE A 203 15.25 12.03 -1.74
CA ILE A 203 16.22 11.51 -0.79
C ILE A 203 17.42 11.03 -1.61
N THR A 204 18.49 11.84 -1.64
CA THR A 204 19.68 11.58 -2.44
C THR A 204 20.72 10.73 -1.71
N ASP A 205 20.75 10.80 -0.38
CA ASP A 205 21.65 10.01 0.45
C ASP A 205 20.87 8.91 1.17
N LEU A 206 20.75 7.77 0.51
CA LEU A 206 20.11 6.58 1.07
C LEU A 206 21.10 5.65 1.82
N GLY A 207 22.39 5.99 1.82
CA GLY A 207 23.46 5.17 2.39
C GLY A 207 23.27 4.85 3.88
N PRO A 208 23.93 3.78 4.37
CA PRO A 208 23.76 3.31 5.74
C PRO A 208 24.18 4.41 6.71
N ARG A 209 23.25 4.83 7.57
CA ARG A 209 23.59 5.57 8.79
C ARG A 209 24.10 4.54 9.79
N THR A 210 25.41 4.49 9.94
CA THR A 210 26.15 3.76 10.99
C THR A 210 25.73 4.20 12.38
#